data_AF-A0A7W9ELV1-F1
#
_entry.id   AF-A0A7W9ELV1-F1
#
_cell.length_a   1.000
_cell.length_b   1.000
_cell.length_c   1.000
_cell.angle_alpha   90.00
_cell.angle_beta   90.00
_cell.angle_gamma   90.00
#
_symmetry.space_group_name_H-M   'P 1'
#
loop_
_entity.id
_entity.type
_entity.pdbx_description
1 polymer ?
#
loop_
_entity_poly.entity_id
_entity_poly.type
_entity_poly.pdbx_seq_one_letter_code
_entity_poly.pdbx_strand_id
1 'polypeptide(L)'
;MLNLVEIVQTVVADIALLAIAAGYQISFQSDVERLERPGNAPALARAVINLIRNAIDHCGGKGEIAVSLSADGAIAVADEGPGITAEH
;
A
#
# COMPACT_ATOMS: atom_id res chain seq x y z
N MET A 1 -17.44 -7.15 10.37
CA MET A 1 -16.95 -5.81 9.98
C MET A 1 -15.46 -5.78 10.19
N LEU A 2 -14.74 -4.99 9.41
CA LEU A 2 -13.28 -4.87 9.46
C LEU A 2 -12.90 -3.39 9.45
N ASN A 3 -11.86 -3.02 10.20
CA ASN A 3 -11.30 -1.68 10.21
C ASN A 3 -10.23 -1.58 9.12
N LEU A 4 -10.50 -0.79 8.08
CA LEU A 4 -9.58 -0.63 6.95
C LEU A 4 -8.25 0.00 7.37
N VAL A 5 -8.29 1.00 8.26
CA VAL A 5 -7.09 1.71 8.73
C VAL A 5 -6.12 0.73 9.38
N GLU A 6 -6.61 -0.08 10.31
CA GLU A 6 -5.81 -1.06 11.05
C GLU A 6 -5.21 -2.13 10.13
N ILE A 7 -5.98 -2.64 9.17
CA ILE A 7 -5.49 -3.67 8.23
C ILE A 7 -4.38 -3.11 7.35
N VAL A 8 -4.59 -1.93 6.75
CA VAL A 8 -3.59 -1.32 5.85
C VAL A 8 -2.34 -0.92 6.63
N GLN A 9 -2.50 -0.34 7.82
CA GLN A 9 -1.38 0.02 8.70
C GLN A 9 -0.53 -1.21 9.09
N THR A 10 -1.19 -2.32 9.43
CA THR A 10 -0.49 -3.59 9.76
C THR A 10 0.29 -4.10 8.56
N VAL A 11 -0.32 -4.13 7.38
CA VAL A 11 0.35 -4.56 6.14
C VAL A 11 1.57 -3.70 5.82
N VAL A 12 1.45 -2.37 5.94
CA VAL A 12 2.57 -1.46 5.70
C VAL A 12 3.71 -1.71 6.69
N ALA A 13 3.40 -1.89 7.98
CA ALA A 13 4.39 -2.20 9.00
C ALA A 13 5.12 -3.52 8.72
N ASP A 14 4.39 -4.56 8.32
CA ASP A 14 4.96 -5.88 8.01
C ASP A 14 5.91 -5.85 6.80
N ILE A 15 5.64 -5.00 5.81
CA ILE A 15 6.48 -4.89 4.60
C ILE A 15 7.60 -3.85 4.78
N ALA A 16 7.52 -2.96 5.77
CA ALA A 16 8.39 -1.79 5.84
C ALA A 16 9.88 -2.13 5.79
N LEU A 17 10.31 -3.17 6.52
CA LEU A 17 11.70 -3.60 6.53
C LEU A 17 12.17 -4.12 5.15
N LEU A 18 11.29 -4.81 4.41
CA LEU A 18 11.59 -5.28 3.06
C LEU A 18 11.75 -4.11 2.08
N ALA A 19 10.85 -3.12 2.13
CA ALA A 19 10.93 -1.93 1.29
C ALA A 19 12.21 -1.13 1.56
N ILE A 20 12.54 -0.92 2.83
CA ILE A 20 13.77 -0.22 3.25
C ILE A 20 15.01 -0.98 2.78
N ALA A 21 15.05 -2.31 2.94
CA ALA A 21 16.15 -3.14 2.46
C ALA A 21 16.31 -3.08 0.93
N ALA A 22 15.22 -2.84 0.20
CA ALA A 22 15.22 -2.65 -1.25
C ALA A 22 15.55 -1.21 -1.70
N GLY A 23 15.83 -0.29 -0.76
CA GLY A 23 16.24 1.09 -1.06
C GLY A 23 15.12 2.13 -1.07
N TYR A 24 13.91 1.76 -0.63
CA TYR A 24 12.76 2.66 -0.62
C TYR A 24 12.47 3.24 0.76
N GLN A 25 11.84 4.41 0.77
CA GLN A 25 11.03 4.87 1.88
C GLN A 25 9.60 4.36 1.71
N ILE A 26 8.90 4.10 2.81
CA ILE A 26 7.49 3.69 2.77
C ILE A 26 6.72 4.47 3.83
N SER A 27 5.55 4.96 3.45
CA SER A 27 4.70 5.77 4.31
C SER A 27 3.24 5.30 4.25
N PHE A 28 2.51 5.57 5.33
CA PHE A 28 1.06 5.35 5.38
C PHE A 28 0.37 6.60 5.92
N GLN A 29 -0.67 7.04 5.21
CA GLN A 29 -1.53 8.15 5.62
C GLN A 29 -3.01 7.74 5.50
N SER A 30 -3.85 8.27 6.39
CA SER A 30 -5.28 8.03 6.37
C SER A 30 -6.02 9.32 6.69
N ASP A 31 -7.09 9.60 5.97
CA ASP A 31 -7.98 10.76 6.22
C ASP A 31 -8.78 10.59 7.52
N VAL A 32 -8.91 9.36 8.00
CA VAL A 32 -9.73 8.98 9.16
C VAL A 32 -8.98 8.04 10.09
N GLU A 33 -9.25 8.13 11.40
CA GLU A 33 -8.62 7.25 12.40
C GLU A 33 -9.18 5.82 12.37
N ARG A 34 -10.44 5.66 11.93
CA ARG A 34 -11.13 4.36 11.91
C ARG A 34 -12.17 4.33 10.80
N LEU A 35 -12.20 3.26 10.02
CA LEU A 35 -13.19 3.07 8.95
C LEU A 35 -13.64 1.62 8.87
N GLU A 36 -14.87 1.34 9.32
CA GLU A 36 -15.42 -0.02 9.30
C GLU A 36 -16.19 -0.32 8.01
N ARG A 37 -15.87 -1.46 7.38
CA ARG A 37 -16.59 -1.97 6.21
C ARG A 37 -16.90 -3.47 6.35
N PRO A 38 -17.90 -4.01 5.65
CA PRO A 38 -18.00 -5.45 5.43
C PRO A 38 -16.95 -5.91 4.41
N GLY A 39 -16.38 -7.10 4.58
CA GLY A 39 -15.41 -7.64 3.63
C GLY A 39 -14.59 -8.80 4.21
N ASN A 40 -13.51 -9.17 3.51
CA ASN A 40 -12.61 -10.26 3.85
C ASN A 40 -11.21 -9.70 4.14
N ALA A 41 -10.81 -9.70 5.41
CA ALA A 41 -9.54 -9.11 5.84
C ALA A 41 -8.31 -9.77 5.20
N PRO A 42 -8.16 -11.12 5.16
CA PRO A 42 -7.05 -11.76 4.45
C PRO A 42 -6.96 -11.38 2.97
N ALA A 43 -8.09 -11.32 2.26
CA ALA A 43 -8.12 -10.97 0.85
C ALA A 43 -7.70 -9.52 0.60
N LEU A 44 -8.19 -8.59 1.43
CA LEU A 44 -7.80 -7.17 1.36
C LEU A 44 -6.31 -6.99 1.65
N ALA A 45 -5.82 -7.59 2.73
CA ALA A 45 -4.40 -7.54 3.08
C ALA A 45 -3.55 -8.07 1.92
N ARG A 46 -3.94 -9.21 1.32
CA ARG A 46 -3.24 -9.77 0.17
C ARG A 46 -3.22 -8.82 -1.04
N ALA A 47 -4.33 -8.14 -1.33
CA ALA A 47 -4.39 -7.18 -2.41
C ALA A 47 -3.40 -6.02 -2.19
N VAL A 48 -3.38 -5.44 -0.99
CA VAL A 48 -2.45 -4.35 -0.64
C VAL A 48 -1.00 -4.81 -0.68
N ILE A 49 -0.69 -6.00 -0.13
CA ILE A 49 0.66 -6.59 -0.19
C ILE A 49 1.12 -6.73 -1.65
N ASN A 50 0.24 -7.19 -2.55
CA ASN A 50 0.60 -7.37 -3.95
C ASN A 50 0.92 -6.04 -4.63
N LEU A 51 0.14 -4.98 -4.37
CA LEU A 51 0.42 -3.65 -4.93
C LEU A 51 1.76 -3.10 -4.42
N ILE A 52 2.04 -3.21 -3.13
CA ILE A 52 3.32 -2.76 -2.56
C ILE A 52 4.50 -3.57 -3.13
N ARG A 53 4.34 -4.89 -3.30
CA ARG A 53 5.38 -5.72 -3.93
C ARG A 53 5.63 -5.32 -5.38
N ASN A 54 4.59 -5.05 -6.15
CA ASN A 54 4.74 -4.57 -7.51
C ASN A 54 5.56 -3.27 -7.54
N ALA A 55 5.29 -2.33 -6.63
CA ALA A 55 6.09 -1.11 -6.51
C ALA A 55 7.56 -1.42 -6.19
N ILE A 56 7.84 -2.27 -5.19
CA ILE A 56 9.21 -2.65 -4.82
C ILE A 56 9.96 -3.27 -6.02
N ASP A 57 9.33 -4.23 -6.69
CA ASP A 57 9.95 -5.04 -7.74
C ASP A 57 10.19 -4.25 -9.04
N HIS A 58 9.40 -3.19 -9.29
CA HIS A 58 9.39 -2.49 -10.59
C HIS A 58 9.85 -1.01 -10.55
N CYS A 59 10.04 -0.39 -9.39
CA CYS A 59 10.36 1.06 -9.30
C CYS A 59 11.85 1.42 -9.27
N GLY A 60 12.74 0.47 -9.53
CA GLY A 60 14.16 0.75 -9.74
C GLY A 60 14.99 0.96 -8.47
N GLY A 61 14.47 0.59 -7.29
CA GLY A 61 15.23 0.45 -6.03
C GLY A 61 15.52 1.76 -5.29
N LYS A 62 14.73 2.82 -5.53
CA LYS A 62 14.86 4.12 -4.86
C LYS A 62 13.53 4.89 -4.90
N GLY A 63 13.39 5.87 -4.00
CA GLY A 63 12.22 6.75 -3.93
C GLY A 63 11.28 6.35 -2.80
N GLU A 64 10.04 6.81 -2.87
CA GLU A 64 8.99 6.57 -1.89
C GLU A 64 7.89 5.65 -2.44
N ILE A 65 7.41 4.73 -1.60
CA ILE A 65 6.14 4.01 -1.79
C ILE A 65 5.14 4.57 -0.78
N ALA A 66 4.19 5.36 -1.26
CA ALA A 66 3.18 6.01 -0.44
C ALA A 66 1.88 5.20 -0.45
N VAL A 67 1.39 4.82 0.73
CA VAL A 67 0.10 4.15 0.89
C VAL A 67 -0.88 5.13 1.53
N SER A 68 -2.06 5.30 0.93
CA SER A 68 -3.08 6.21 1.46
C SER A 68 -4.44 5.55 1.56
N LEU A 69 -5.22 5.92 2.57
CA LEU A 69 -6.62 5.56 2.73
C LEU A 69 -7.49 6.82 2.82
N SER A 70 -8.40 6.98 1.87
CA SER A 70 -9.36 8.08 1.88
C SER A 70 -10.58 7.79 2.75
N ALA A 71 -11.29 8.84 3.16
CA ALA A 71 -12.49 8.71 4.01
C ALA A 71 -13.64 7.90 3.37
N ASP A 72 -13.69 7.80 2.05
CA ASP A 72 -14.67 6.98 1.31
C ASP A 72 -14.27 5.49 1.24
N GLY A 73 -13.02 5.15 1.58
CA GLY A 73 -12.50 3.79 1.63
C GLY A 73 -11.64 3.39 0.44
N ALA A 74 -11.24 4.33 -0.42
CA ALA A 74 -10.26 4.04 -1.46
C ALA A 74 -8.86 3.87 -0.83
N ILE A 75 -8.18 2.79 -1.21
CA ILE A 75 -6.79 2.53 -0.85
C ILE A 75 -5.95 2.74 -2.09
N ALA A 76 -4.97 3.63 -2.00
CA ALA A 76 -4.00 3.86 -3.07
C ALA A 76 -2.60 3.44 -2.62
N VAL A 77 -1.83 2.90 -3.56
CA VAL A 77 -0.40 2.64 -3.43
C VAL A 77 0.26 3.37 -4.59
N ALA A 78 1.06 4.38 -4.28
CA ALA A 78 1.76 5.20 -5.25
C ALA A 78 3.27 4.98 -5.13
N ASP A 79 3.93 4.99 -6.28
CA ASP A 79 5.38 4.85 -6.41
C ASP A 79 5.92 5.89 -7.40
N GLU A 80 7.24 6.04 -7.43
CA GLU A 80 7.95 6.96 -8.32
C GLU A 80 8.64 6.22 -9.49
N GLY A 81 8.12 5.04 -9.85
CA GLY A 81 8.65 4.24 -10.93
C GLY A 81 8.38 4.83 -12.32
N PRO A 82 8.89 4.17 -13.38
CA PRO A 82 8.65 4.58 -14.77
C PRO A 82 7.17 4.48 -15.22
N GLY A 83 6.30 3.94 -14.36
CA GLY A 83 4.90 3.66 -14.66
C GLY A 83 4.73 2.42 -15.55
N ILE A 84 3.46 2.11 -15.85
CA ILE A 84 3.08 1.03 -16.77
C ILE A 84 2.94 1.65 -18.16
N THR A 85 3.63 1.11 -19.16
CA THR A 85 3.46 1.54 -20.56
C THR A 85 2.02 1.33 -21.00
N ALA A 86 1.39 2.36 -21.57
CA ALA A 86 0.10 2.17 -22.23
C ALA A 86 0.28 1.16 -23.37
N GLU A 87 -0.50 0.09 -23.34
CA GLU A 87 -0.53 -0.94 -24.36
C GLU A 87 -0.97 -0.26 -25.68
N HIS A 88 -0.21 -0.47 -26.76
CA HIS A 88 -0.54 0.06 -28.09
C HIS A 88 -1.58 -0.82 -28.78
#